data_AF-H5TKY1-F1
#
_entry.id   AF-H5TKY1-F1
#
_cell.length_a   1.000
_cell.length_b   1.000
_cell.length_c   1.000
_cell.angle_alpha   90.00
_cell.angle_beta   90.00
_cell.angle_gamma   90.00
#
_symmetry.space_group_name_H-M   'P 1'
#
loop_
_entity.id
_entity.type
_entity.pdbx_description
1 polymer ?
#
loop_
_entity_poly.entity_id
_entity_poly.type
_entity_poly.pdbx_seq_one_letter_code
_entity_poly.pdbx_strand_id
1 'polypeptide(L)'
;MTVMDSRLALAISPADDGGPGCDGCCGSCESAVHDDREVPAGFDDAIAMAEAAALHNPTRWNEIRTHASDSAVGEYCSSMLLGALLQSAAHRLGVPAADVWSYVRRTGELPL
;
A
#
# COMPACT_ATOMS: atom_id res chain seq x y z
N MET A 1 -42.16 20.80 14.34
CA MET A 1 -41.66 20.77 15.73
C MET A 1 -42.49 19.74 16.48
N THR A 2 -42.03 18.49 16.51
CA THR A 2 -42.50 17.43 17.42
C THR A 2 -41.43 16.33 17.43
N VAL A 3 -40.90 16.12 18.64
CA VAL A 3 -39.98 15.05 19.04
C VAL A 3 -40.78 13.75 19.16
N MET A 4 -40.22 12.62 18.72
CA MET A 4 -40.52 11.32 19.31
C MET A 4 -39.32 10.38 19.21
N ASP A 5 -38.59 10.34 20.32
CA ASP A 5 -37.66 9.31 20.77
C ASP A 5 -38.20 7.88 20.55
N SER A 6 -37.40 7.06 19.88
CA SER A 6 -37.54 5.60 19.95
C SER A 6 -36.45 5.05 20.86
N ARG A 7 -36.89 4.74 22.08
CA ARG A 7 -36.18 4.04 23.14
C ARG A 7 -35.69 2.68 22.66
N LEU A 8 -34.37 2.47 22.65
CA LEU A 8 -33.81 1.15 22.91
C LEU A 8 -33.14 1.18 24.28
N ALA A 9 -33.77 0.47 25.20
CA ALA A 9 -33.23 0.16 26.50
C ALA A 9 -32.10 -0.88 26.34
N LEU A 10 -30.91 -0.55 26.82
CA LEU A 10 -30.01 -1.55 27.38
C LEU A 10 -29.75 -1.20 28.84
N ALA A 11 -30.05 -2.18 29.68
CA ALA A 11 -30.01 -2.13 31.12
C ALA A 11 -28.61 -1.76 31.65
N ILE A 12 -28.55 -0.72 32.47
CA ILE A 12 -27.44 -0.49 33.39
C ILE A 12 -27.93 -0.97 34.75
N SER A 13 -27.47 -2.16 35.16
CA SER A 13 -27.45 -2.51 36.59
C SER A 13 -26.14 -1.98 37.19
N PRO A 14 -26.17 -1.25 38.31
CA PRO A 14 -24.97 -0.97 39.09
C PRO A 14 -24.78 -2.10 40.11
N ALA A 15 -23.65 -2.77 40.07
CA ALA A 15 -23.22 -3.65 41.14
C ALA A 15 -21.88 -3.13 41.68
N ASP A 16 -22.02 -2.48 42.84
CA ASP A 16 -21.19 -2.57 44.04
C ASP A 16 -19.66 -2.32 43.95
N ASP A 17 -19.27 -1.29 44.70
CA ASP A 17 -17.91 -0.95 45.13
C ASP A 17 -17.30 -2.07 45.99
N GLY A 18 -16.06 -2.45 45.71
CA GLY A 18 -15.40 -3.53 46.44
C GLY A 18 -13.87 -3.57 46.35
N GLY A 19 -13.18 -2.45 46.56
CA GLY A 19 -11.82 -2.40 47.13
C GLY A 19 -10.63 -3.06 46.36
N PRO A 20 -9.39 -2.75 46.75
CA PRO A 20 -8.22 -2.82 45.86
C PRO A 20 -7.52 -4.18 45.91
N GLY A 21 -7.12 -4.71 44.75
CA GLY A 21 -6.38 -5.96 44.68
C GLY A 21 -6.01 -6.37 43.27
N CYS A 22 -5.16 -5.60 42.59
CA CYS A 22 -4.32 -6.15 41.52
C CYS A 22 -2.90 -6.30 42.06
N ASP A 23 -2.70 -7.37 42.84
CA ASP A 23 -1.39 -7.96 43.01
C ASP A 23 -0.91 -8.48 41.66
N GLY A 24 0.18 -7.90 41.16
CA GLY A 24 1.08 -8.58 40.23
C GLY A 24 0.68 -8.59 38.76
N CYS A 25 0.80 -7.45 38.08
CA CYS A 25 1.37 -7.43 36.74
C CYS A 25 2.60 -6.53 36.75
N CYS A 26 3.72 -7.10 37.20
CA CYS A 26 5.05 -6.54 36.98
C CYS A 26 5.46 -6.88 35.55
N GLY A 27 5.11 -5.99 34.64
CA GLY A 27 5.43 -6.08 33.23
C GLY A 27 4.84 -4.83 32.65
N SER A 28 5.70 -3.86 32.34
CA SER A 28 5.32 -2.68 31.58
C SER A 28 4.28 -3.10 30.56
N CYS A 29 3.14 -2.41 30.54
CA CYS A 29 2.43 -2.25 29.30
C CYS A 29 3.47 -1.73 28.31
N GLU A 30 4.12 -2.64 27.57
CA GLU A 30 4.76 -2.34 26.31
C GLU A 30 3.64 -1.65 25.57
N SER A 31 3.71 -0.31 25.56
CA SER A 31 2.94 0.49 24.65
C SER A 31 3.22 -0.18 23.33
N ALA A 32 2.21 -0.84 22.76
CA ALA A 32 2.32 -1.45 21.46
C ALA A 32 3.01 -0.37 20.64
N VAL A 33 4.24 -0.64 20.21
CA VAL A 33 4.99 0.28 19.38
C VAL A 33 4.12 0.36 18.14
N HIS A 34 3.24 1.35 18.10
CA HIS A 34 2.59 1.72 16.87
C HIS A 34 3.78 2.14 16.03
N ASP A 35 4.15 1.25 15.11
CA ASP A 35 5.08 1.53 14.04
C ASP A 35 4.37 2.57 13.18
N ASP A 36 4.30 3.81 13.67
CA ASP A 36 3.87 5.02 12.97
C ASP A 36 4.96 5.40 11.95
N ARG A 37 5.46 4.42 11.21
CA ARG A 37 6.07 4.66 9.92
C ARG A 37 4.93 5.12 9.03
N GLU A 38 4.69 6.42 9.09
CA GLU A 38 3.74 7.13 8.24
C GLU A 38 3.92 6.63 6.81
N VAL A 39 2.94 5.87 6.34
CA VAL A 39 2.97 5.28 5.02
C VAL A 39 2.95 6.45 4.03
N PRO A 40 3.96 6.59 3.16
CA PRO A 40 4.02 7.71 2.24
C PRO A 40 2.75 7.80 1.39
N ALA A 41 2.28 9.03 1.14
CA ALA A 41 1.14 9.25 0.26
C ALA A 41 1.36 8.55 -1.10
N GLY A 42 0.34 7.83 -1.57
CA GLY A 42 0.37 7.05 -2.81
C GLY A 42 1.04 5.66 -2.72
N PHE A 43 1.43 5.18 -1.53
CA PHE A 43 1.90 3.80 -1.37
C PHE A 43 0.85 2.76 -1.84
N ASP A 44 -0.43 2.99 -1.56
CA ASP A 44 -1.51 2.12 -2.02
C ASP A 44 -1.67 2.14 -3.55
N ASP A 45 -1.54 3.32 -4.17
CA ASP A 45 -1.54 3.48 -5.62
C ASP A 45 -0.36 2.72 -6.25
N ALA A 46 0.81 2.74 -5.61
CA ALA A 46 2.00 2.00 -6.03
C ALA A 46 1.79 0.49 -6.03
N ILE A 47 1.20 -0.05 -4.96
CA ILE A 47 0.85 -1.48 -4.86
C ILE A 47 -0.17 -1.84 -5.95
N ALA A 48 -1.23 -1.04 -6.08
CA ALA A 48 -2.28 -1.30 -7.06
C ALA A 48 -1.75 -1.28 -8.50
N MET A 49 -0.79 -0.38 -8.83
CA MET A 49 -0.13 -0.40 -10.13
C MET A 49 0.73 -1.65 -10.31
N ALA A 50 1.50 -2.06 -9.30
CA ALA A 50 2.31 -3.28 -9.37
C ALA A 50 1.43 -4.52 -9.61
N GLU A 51 0.28 -4.62 -8.95
CA GLU A 51 -0.70 -5.69 -9.18
C GLU A 51 -1.27 -5.64 -10.61
N ALA A 52 -1.64 -4.45 -11.11
CA ALA A 52 -2.15 -4.29 -12.46
C ALA A 52 -1.14 -4.73 -13.52
N ALA A 53 0.15 -4.45 -13.31
CA ALA A 53 1.21 -4.94 -14.19
C ALA A 53 1.38 -6.46 -14.12
N ALA A 54 1.38 -7.05 -12.92
CA ALA A 54 1.50 -8.49 -12.73
C ALA A 54 0.32 -9.26 -13.39
N LEU A 55 -0.86 -8.66 -13.41
CA LEU A 55 -2.06 -9.21 -14.04
C LEU A 55 -2.21 -8.86 -15.53
N HIS A 56 -1.22 -8.20 -16.14
CA HIS A 56 -1.28 -7.73 -17.53
C HIS A 56 -2.55 -6.91 -17.83
N ASN A 57 -2.97 -6.06 -16.89
CA ASN A 57 -4.17 -5.22 -17.04
C ASN A 57 -3.78 -3.75 -17.29
N PRO A 58 -3.50 -3.35 -18.55
CA PRO A 58 -3.08 -2.00 -18.89
C PRO A 58 -4.17 -0.94 -18.67
N THR A 59 -5.44 -1.33 -18.68
CA THR A 59 -6.56 -0.42 -18.39
C THR A 59 -6.52 0.00 -16.94
N ARG A 60 -6.46 -0.96 -16.01
CA ARG A 60 -6.36 -0.69 -14.57
C ARG A 60 -5.07 0.06 -14.22
N TRP A 61 -3.95 -0.28 -14.86
CA TRP A 61 -2.70 0.47 -14.73
C TRP A 61 -2.89 1.95 -15.10
N ASN A 62 -3.50 2.23 -16.26
CA ASN A 62 -3.72 3.60 -16.71
C ASN A 62 -4.72 4.33 -15.82
N GLU A 63 -5.78 3.68 -15.35
CA GLU A 63 -6.73 4.26 -14.41
C GLU A 63 -6.03 4.75 -13.14
N ILE A 64 -5.22 3.89 -12.52
CA ILE A 64 -4.48 4.24 -11.30
C ILE A 64 -3.47 5.35 -11.59
N ARG A 65 -2.68 5.25 -12.67
CA ARG A 65 -1.71 6.29 -13.06
C ARG A 65 -2.37 7.66 -13.29
N THR A 66 -3.60 7.70 -13.81
CA THR A 66 -4.28 8.95 -14.17
C THR A 66 -5.00 9.58 -12.96
N HIS A 67 -5.34 8.80 -11.94
CA HIS A 67 -6.05 9.25 -10.74
C HIS A 67 -5.19 9.20 -9.48
N ALA A 68 -3.91 8.81 -9.60
CA ALA A 68 -2.97 8.80 -8.48
C ALA A 68 -2.93 10.18 -7.84
N SER A 69 -3.07 10.19 -6.52
CA SER A 69 -3.10 11.42 -5.72
C SER A 69 -1.79 12.22 -5.82
N ASP A 70 -0.69 11.52 -6.08
CA ASP A 70 0.62 12.07 -6.37
C ASP A 70 1.12 11.55 -7.73
N SER A 71 1.36 12.47 -8.67
CA SER A 71 1.91 12.13 -9.99
C SER A 71 3.30 11.52 -9.90
N ALA A 72 4.11 11.90 -8.89
CA ALA A 72 5.46 11.37 -8.69
C ALA A 72 5.45 9.87 -8.36
N VAL A 73 4.40 9.38 -7.70
CA VAL A 73 4.22 7.96 -7.40
C VAL A 73 3.99 7.16 -8.68
N GLY A 74 3.15 7.66 -9.58
CA GLY A 74 2.91 7.05 -10.88
C GLY A 74 4.19 6.93 -11.72
N GLU A 75 5.02 7.98 -11.71
CA GLU A 75 6.31 8.02 -12.39
C GLU A 75 7.34 7.06 -11.76
N TYR A 76 7.41 7.03 -10.43
CA TYR A 76 8.29 6.14 -9.68
C TYR A 76 7.99 4.67 -9.96
N CYS A 77 6.73 4.27 -9.85
CA CYS A 77 6.31 2.89 -10.09
C CYS A 77 6.46 2.48 -11.56
N SER A 78 6.23 3.40 -12.50
CA SER A 78 6.52 3.15 -13.92
C SER A 78 8.01 2.93 -14.16
N SER A 79 8.86 3.71 -13.50
CA SER A 79 10.32 3.57 -13.58
C SER A 79 10.81 2.26 -12.96
N MET A 80 10.24 1.85 -11.82
CA MET A 80 10.53 0.57 -11.17
C MET A 80 10.12 -0.63 -12.03
N LEU A 81 8.92 -0.61 -12.60
CA LEU A 81 8.46 -1.66 -13.51
C LEU A 81 9.37 -1.76 -14.74
N LEU A 82 9.72 -0.62 -15.34
CA LEU A 82 10.64 -0.59 -16.47
C LEU A 82 12.01 -1.19 -16.09
N GLY A 83 12.55 -0.84 -14.93
CA GLY A 83 13.79 -1.43 -14.41
C GLY A 83 13.72 -2.95 -14.28
N ALA A 84 12.63 -3.48 -13.72
CA ALA A 84 12.41 -4.93 -13.59
C ALA A 84 12.30 -5.63 -14.95
N LEU A 85 11.59 -5.04 -15.91
CA LEU A 85 11.47 -5.56 -17.27
C LEU A 85 12.82 -5.59 -17.99
N LEU A 86 13.61 -4.52 -17.87
CA LEU A 86 14.96 -4.44 -18.44
C LEU A 86 15.88 -5.50 -17.83
N GLN A 87 15.84 -5.69 -16.51
CA GLN A 87 16.64 -6.70 -15.82
C GLN A 87 16.25 -8.13 -16.23
N SER A 88 14.96 -8.40 -16.35
CA SER A 88 14.43 -9.68 -16.85
C SER A 88 14.91 -9.98 -18.27
N ALA A 89 14.77 -9.01 -19.19
CA ALA A 89 15.23 -9.15 -20.57
C ALA A 89 16.75 -9.35 -20.65
N ALA A 90 17.52 -8.57 -19.89
CA ALA A 90 18.97 -8.69 -19.80
C ALA A 90 19.41 -10.10 -19.36
N HIS A 91 18.74 -10.63 -18.33
CA HIS A 91 19.02 -11.98 -17.83
C HIS A 91 18.72 -13.05 -18.89
N ARG A 92 17.58 -12.94 -19.59
CA ARG A 92 17.20 -13.90 -20.64
C ARG A 92 18.13 -13.87 -21.86
N LEU A 93 18.62 -12.69 -22.23
CA LEU A 93 19.49 -12.49 -23.38
C LEU A 93 20.98 -12.69 -23.05
N GLY A 94 21.35 -12.78 -21.77
CA GLY A 94 22.74 -12.91 -21.33
C GLY A 94 23.57 -11.65 -21.57
N VAL A 95 22.94 -10.47 -21.60
CA VAL A 95 23.59 -9.18 -21.88
C VAL A 95 23.41 -8.20 -20.71
N PRO A 96 24.26 -7.17 -20.58
CA PRO A 96 24.06 -6.10 -19.62
C PRO A 96 22.71 -5.36 -19.79
N ALA A 97 22.05 -5.02 -18.67
CA ALA A 97 20.81 -4.23 -18.70
C ALA A 97 20.97 -2.85 -19.36
N ALA A 98 22.18 -2.28 -19.33
CA ALA A 98 22.51 -1.04 -20.04
C ALA A 98 22.38 -1.17 -21.56
N ASP A 99 22.69 -2.35 -22.11
CA ASP A 99 22.59 -2.61 -23.55
C ASP A 99 21.13 -2.80 -23.97
N VAL A 100 20.34 -3.51 -23.15
CA VAL A 100 18.88 -3.62 -23.33
C VAL A 100 18.25 -2.23 -23.28
N TRP A 101 18.61 -1.40 -22.30
CA TRP A 101 18.11 -0.02 -22.21
C TRP A 101 18.49 0.81 -23.44
N SER A 102 19.72 0.66 -23.92
CA SER A 102 20.18 1.35 -25.13
C SER A 102 19.42 0.91 -26.38
N TYR A 103 19.04 -0.38 -26.47
CA TYR A 103 18.15 -0.88 -27.51
C TYR A 103 16.77 -0.23 -27.42
N VAL A 104 16.12 -0.33 -26.26
CA VAL A 104 14.77 0.23 -26.02
C VAL A 104 14.71 1.72 -26.35
N ARG A 105 15.73 2.51 -25.97
CA ARG A 105 15.75 3.94 -26.30
C ARG A 105 15.88 4.24 -27.80
N ARG A 106 16.50 3.34 -28.58
CA ARG A 106 16.64 3.53 -30.03
C ARG A 106 15.42 3.05 -30.81
N THR A 107 14.79 1.96 -30.36
CA THR A 107 13.72 1.28 -31.11
C THR A 107 12.32 1.57 -30.56
N GLY A 108 12.22 1.95 -29.28
CA GLY A 108 10.95 2.03 -28.56
C GLY A 108 10.37 0.66 -28.18
N GLU A 109 11.10 -0.43 -28.44
CA GLU A 109 10.61 -1.79 -28.25
C GLU A 109 11.36 -2.50 -27.12
N LEU A 110 10.63 -3.23 -26.29
CA LEU A 110 11.22 -4.10 -25.29
C LEU A 110 11.53 -5.46 -25.93
N PRO A 111 12.78 -5.96 -25.85
CA PRO A 111 13.11 -7.27 -26.39
C PRO A 111 12.54 -8.36 -25.46
N LEU A 112 11.31 -8.78 -25.80
CA LEU A 112 10.56 -9.85 -25.13
C LEU A 112 10.91 -11.22 -25.68
#